data_AF-A0A1R4FXV6-F1
#
_entry.id   AF-A0A1R4FXV6-F1
#
_cell.length_a   1.000
_cell.length_b   1.000
_cell.length_c   1.000
_cell.angle_alpha   90.00
_cell.angle_beta   90.00
_cell.angle_gamma   90.00
#
_symmetry.space_group_name_H-M   'P 1'
#
loop_
_entity.id
_entity.type
_entity.pdbx_description
1 polymer ?
#
loop_
_entity_poly.entity_id
_entity_poly.type
_entity_poly.pdbx_seq_one_letter_code
_entity_poly.pdbx_strand_id
1 'polypeptide(L)'
;MWKLDRLGRNTRQLLDLVDSLESQGIYFRSLTEGITTTGPMGKAMLTVMSAFAQLERDQLAERTRAGLAAAAARGRKGGRPTVTPDSEKVRQAGQYRHAGLTPPEISKLLGVSRATVYRYLALVTDEANE
;
A
#
# COMPACT_ATOMS: atom_id res chain seq x y z
N MET A 1 22.81 13.60 7.23
CA MET A 1 21.79 13.03 6.32
C MET A 1 21.22 14.12 5.43
N TRP A 2 20.58 13.78 4.30
CA TRP A 2 20.06 14.78 3.36
C TRP A 2 18.85 15.56 3.90
N LYS A 3 17.81 14.89 4.44
CA LYS A 3 16.60 15.49 5.04
C LYS A 3 16.13 14.70 6.26
N LEU A 4 15.34 15.33 7.14
CA LEU A 4 14.82 14.70 8.36
C LEU A 4 13.76 13.63 8.10
N ASP A 5 12.95 13.81 7.05
CA ASP A 5 11.88 12.88 6.65
C ASP A 5 12.39 11.47 6.28
N ARG A 6 13.68 11.36 5.98
CA ARG A 6 14.33 10.09 5.61
C ARG A 6 14.84 9.27 6.79
N LEU A 7 14.76 9.81 8.00
CA LEU A 7 15.37 9.20 9.18
C LEU A 7 14.40 8.30 9.96
N GLY A 8 13.09 8.46 9.75
CA GLY A 8 12.09 7.61 10.38
C GLY A 8 10.69 7.82 9.83
N ARG A 9 9.91 6.74 9.77
CA ARG A 9 8.47 6.77 9.41
C ARG A 9 7.58 7.24 10.57
N ASN A 10 8.14 7.33 11.77
CA ASN A 10 7.45 7.68 13.00
C ASN A 10 8.29 8.69 13.79
N THR A 11 7.67 9.81 14.17
CA THR A 11 8.29 10.86 14.99
C THR A 11 8.80 10.35 16.33
N ARG A 12 8.11 9.39 16.96
CA ARG A 12 8.58 8.77 18.20
C ARG A 12 9.90 8.02 17.99
N GLN A 13 9.97 7.18 16.95
CA GLN A 13 11.19 6.43 16.62
C GLN A 13 12.36 7.35 16.29
N LEU A 14 12.08 8.51 15.67
CA LEU A 14 13.09 9.52 15.40
C LEU A 14 13.69 10.08 16.70
N LEU A 15 12.83 10.46 17.66
CA LEU A 15 13.25 10.97 18.96
C LEU A 15 14.04 9.92 19.73
N ASP A 16 13.54 8.67 19.78
CA ASP A 16 14.23 7.55 20.43
C ASP A 16 15.62 7.30 19.81
N LEU A 17 15.73 7.39 18.48
CA LEU A 17 17.00 7.24 17.78
C LEU A 17 17.98 8.39 18.10
N VAL A 18 17.50 9.63 18.12
CA VAL A 18 18.34 10.78 18.44
C VAL A 18 18.85 10.69 19.88
N ASP A 19 18.00 10.28 20.82
CA ASP A 19 18.40 10.09 22.22
C ASP A 19 19.43 8.96 22.35
N SER A 20 19.25 7.85 21.61
CA SER A 20 20.23 6.77 21.57
C SER A 20 21.58 7.23 21.01
N LEU A 21 21.60 8.05 19.95
CA LEU A 21 22.83 8.55 19.36
C LEU A 21 23.54 9.55 20.28
N GLU A 22 22.79 10.42 20.94
CA GLU A 22 23.32 11.38 21.92
C GLU A 22 23.99 10.66 23.09
N SER A 23 23.41 9.56 23.58
CA SER A 23 24.02 8.73 24.63
C SER A 23 25.38 8.12 24.24
N GLN A 24 25.65 8.03 22.93
CA GLN A 24 26.91 7.56 22.36
C GLN A 24 27.86 8.71 21.96
N GLY A 25 27.49 9.97 22.24
CA GLY A 25 28.25 11.14 21.80
C GLY A 25 28.15 11.43 20.30
N ILE A 26 27.16 10.84 19.61
CA ILE A 26 26.94 11.01 18.18
C ILE A 26 25.85 12.07 17.96
N TYR A 27 26.17 13.11 17.19
CA TYR A 27 25.24 14.19 16.90
C TYR A 27 24.71 14.09 15.46
N PHE A 28 23.43 14.42 15.29
CA PHE A 28 22.78 14.42 14.01
C PHE A 28 22.81 15.81 13.38
N ARG A 29 23.12 15.86 12.09
CA ARG A 29 23.01 17.06 11.24
C ARG A 29 22.23 16.76 9.97
N SER A 30 21.17 17.53 9.74
CA SER A 30 20.45 17.59 8.47
C SER A 30 21.17 18.56 7.54
N LEU A 31 21.52 18.10 6.34
CA LEU A 31 22.29 18.90 5.37
C LEU A 31 21.42 19.93 4.65
N THR A 32 20.15 19.63 4.39
CA THR A 32 19.25 20.56 3.68
C THR A 32 18.58 21.55 4.62
N GLU A 33 18.23 21.14 5.84
CA GLU A 33 17.52 22.00 6.79
C GLU A 33 18.50 22.78 7.68
N GLY A 34 19.80 22.45 7.65
CA GLY A 34 20.82 23.08 8.49
C GLY A 34 20.67 22.79 9.99
N ILE A 35 19.77 21.88 10.36
CA ILE A 35 19.45 21.55 11.75
C ILE A 35 20.50 20.59 12.30
N THR A 36 20.97 20.90 13.50
CA THR A 36 21.90 20.09 14.29
C THR A 36 21.21 19.72 15.61
N THR A 37 21.39 18.49 16.08
CA THR A 37 20.83 18.01 17.37
C THR A 37 21.77 18.25 18.55
N THR A 38 22.80 19.08 18.38
CA THR A 38 23.76 19.38 19.44
C THR A 38 23.11 20.30 20.48
N GLY A 39 23.02 19.79 21.71
CA GLY A 39 22.53 20.53 22.87
C GLY A 39 20.99 20.66 22.94
N PRO A 40 20.47 21.21 24.06
CA PRO A 40 19.03 21.22 24.35
C PRO A 40 18.18 21.93 23.29
N MET A 41 18.70 23.01 22.69
CA MET A 41 18.01 23.76 21.64
C MET A 41 17.87 22.94 20.35
N GLY A 42 18.89 22.18 19.96
CA GLY A 42 18.85 21.31 18.79
C GLY A 42 17.80 20.21 18.93
N LYS A 43 17.69 19.62 20.13
CA LYS A 43 16.68 18.61 20.46
C LYS A 43 15.25 19.18 20.46
N ALA A 44 15.06 20.40 20.98
CA ALA A 44 13.77 21.09 20.91
C ALA A 44 13.35 21.37 19.45
N MET A 45 14.27 21.89 18.63
CA MET A 45 14.01 22.19 17.21
C MET A 45 13.70 20.92 16.42
N LEU A 46 14.43 19.84 16.67
CA LEU A 46 14.15 18.53 16.10
C LEU A 46 12.73 18.06 16.44
N THR A 47 12.32 18.17 17.70
CA THR A 47 10.99 17.77 18.16
C THR A 47 9.90 18.54 17.42
N VAL A 48 10.05 19.86 17.32
CA VAL A 48 9.11 20.73 16.60
C VAL A 48 9.02 20.34 15.13
N MET A 49 10.16 20.19 14.43
CA MET A 49 10.16 19.77 13.02
C MET A 49 9.56 18.39 12.80
N SER A 50 9.77 17.48 13.75
CA SER A 50 9.19 16.14 13.68
C SER A 50 7.67 16.16 13.89
N ALA A 51 7.16 17.09 14.71
CA ALA A 51 5.74 17.32 14.86
C ALA A 51 5.13 17.91 13.58
N PHE A 52 5.79 18.88 12.94
CA PHE A 52 5.37 19.42 11.64
C PHE A 52 5.34 18.35 10.54
N ALA A 53 6.41 17.55 10.43
CA ALA A 53 6.47 16.46 9.45
C ALA A 53 5.39 15.38 9.67
N GLN A 54 4.94 15.19 10.92
CA GLN A 54 3.81 14.31 11.23
C GLN A 54 2.47 14.94 10.82
N LEU A 55 2.26 16.22 11.17
CA LEU A 55 1.07 16.98 10.80
C LEU A 55 0.84 17.01 9.28
N GLU A 56 1.88 17.25 8.50
CA GLU A 56 1.80 17.24 7.03
C GLU A 56 1.39 15.87 6.47
N ARG A 57 1.97 14.79 7.02
CA ARG A 57 1.62 13.42 6.64
C ARG A 57 0.16 13.11 6.96
N ASP A 58 -0.32 13.54 8.12
CA ASP A 58 -1.71 13.32 8.53
C ASP A 58 -2.69 14.10 7.65
N GLN A 59 -2.39 15.36 7.30
CA GLN A 59 -3.18 16.15 6.34
C GLN A 59 -3.22 15.52 4.95
N LEU A 60 -2.09 14.99 4.44
CA LEU A 60 -2.06 14.30 3.15
C LEU A 60 -2.92 13.02 3.18
N ALA A 61 -2.85 12.26 4.26
CA ALA A 61 -3.67 11.06 4.45
C ALA A 61 -5.16 11.40 4.50
N GLU A 62 -5.54 12.45 5.23
CA GLU A 62 -6.91 12.94 5.30
C GLU A 62 -7.44 13.36 3.93
N ARG A 63 -6.68 14.18 3.20
CA ARG A 63 -7.05 14.60 1.83
C ARG A 63 -7.20 13.42 0.88
N THR A 64 -6.33 12.41 1.00
CA THR A 64 -6.42 11.19 0.19
C THR A 64 -7.71 10.43 0.49
N ARG A 65 -8.06 10.25 1.77
CA ARG A 65 -9.31 9.59 2.17
C ARG A 65 -10.54 10.34 1.69
N ALA A 66 -10.56 11.67 1.83
CA ALA A 66 -11.63 12.51 1.31
C ALA A 66 -11.78 12.38 -0.22
N GLY A 67 -10.67 12.37 -0.95
CA GLY A 67 -10.65 12.15 -2.40
C GLY A 67 -11.19 10.77 -2.81
N LEU A 68 -10.80 9.71 -2.08
CA LEU A 68 -11.32 8.36 -2.29
C LEU A 68 -12.82 8.28 -2.02
N ALA A 69 -13.30 8.89 -0.94
CA ALA A 69 -14.74 8.94 -0.62
C ALA A 69 -15.54 9.67 -1.72
N ALA A 70 -15.03 10.81 -2.20
CA ALA A 70 -15.67 11.55 -3.30
C ALA A 70 -15.63 10.79 -4.64
N ALA A 71 -14.58 10.01 -4.91
CA ALA A 71 -14.52 9.13 -6.07
C ALA A 71 -15.54 7.98 -5.97
N ALA A 72 -15.66 7.37 -4.78
CA ALA A 72 -16.62 6.30 -4.52
C ALA A 72 -18.07 6.80 -4.65
N ALA A 73 -18.40 8.00 -4.14
CA ALA A 73 -19.71 8.62 -4.30
C ALA A 73 -20.08 8.88 -5.78
N ARG A 74 -19.08 9.07 -6.65
CA ARG A 74 -19.26 9.17 -8.11
C ARG A 74 -19.29 7.80 -8.82
N GLY A 75 -19.38 6.70 -8.07
CA GLY A 75 -19.46 5.34 -8.61
C GLY A 75 -18.12 4.73 -9.02
N ARG A 76 -16.97 5.39 -8.81
CA ARG A 76 -15.67 4.75 -9.08
C ARG A 76 -15.38 3.70 -8.02
N LYS A 77 -15.32 2.43 -8.42
CA LYS A 77 -14.81 1.34 -7.60
C LYS A 77 -13.29 1.27 -7.74
N GLY A 78 -12.57 1.61 -6.67
CA GLY A 78 -11.11 1.44 -6.60
C GLY A 78 -10.71 -0.03 -6.42
N GLY A 79 -9.40 -0.30 -6.42
CA GLY A 79 -8.85 -1.64 -6.23
C GLY A 79 -8.61 -2.39 -7.55
N ARG A 80 -8.25 -3.68 -7.44
CA ARG A 80 -8.04 -4.55 -8.61
C ARG A 80 -9.38 -4.78 -9.32
N PRO A 81 -9.48 -4.58 -10.65
CA PRO A 81 -10.70 -4.87 -11.39
C PRO A 81 -11.20 -6.30 -11.11
N THR A 82 -12.49 -6.41 -10.79
CA THR A 82 -13.15 -7.71 -10.62
C THR A 82 -13.14 -8.45 -11.95
N VAL A 83 -12.83 -9.74 -11.92
CA VAL A 83 -12.97 -10.58 -13.11
C VAL A 83 -14.45 -10.87 -13.31
N THR A 84 -14.98 -10.50 -14.47
CA THR A 84 -16.39 -10.72 -14.85
C THR A 84 -16.55 -12.06 -15.57
N PRO A 85 -17.78 -12.61 -15.61
CA PRO A 85 -18.12 -13.77 -16.43
C PRO A 85 -17.72 -13.61 -17.92
N ASP A 86 -17.93 -12.41 -18.47
CA ASP A 86 -17.54 -12.05 -19.85
C ASP A 86 -16.03 -12.10 -20.14
N SER A 87 -15.20 -12.20 -19.10
CA SER A 87 -13.75 -12.17 -19.31
C SER A 87 -13.31 -13.39 -20.12
N GLU A 88 -12.42 -13.16 -21.09
CA GLU A 88 -11.94 -14.21 -22.00
C GLU A 88 -11.41 -15.44 -21.25
N LYS A 89 -10.69 -15.22 -20.13
CA LYS A 89 -10.16 -16.32 -19.33
C LYS A 89 -11.24 -17.12 -18.59
N VAL A 90 -12.36 -16.51 -18.24
CA VAL A 90 -13.50 -17.21 -17.63
C VAL A 90 -14.19 -18.07 -18.67
N ARG A 91 -14.46 -17.51 -19.86
CA ARG A 91 -15.04 -18.24 -20.99
C ARG A 91 -14.18 -19.44 -21.41
N GLN A 92 -12.87 -19.25 -21.55
CA GLN A 92 -11.92 -20.33 -21.85
C GLN A 92 -11.90 -21.40 -20.76
N ALA A 93 -11.94 -21.01 -19.48
CA ALA A 93 -12.00 -21.98 -18.38
C ALA A 93 -13.28 -22.84 -18.46
N GLY A 94 -14.42 -22.24 -18.77
CA GLY A 94 -15.68 -22.96 -19.00
C GLY A 94 -15.58 -23.94 -20.17
N GLN A 95 -15.06 -23.49 -21.32
CA GLN A 95 -14.86 -24.35 -22.50
C GLN A 95 -13.96 -25.55 -22.20
N TYR A 96 -12.82 -25.34 -21.54
CA TYR A 96 -11.93 -26.44 -21.16
C TYR A 96 -12.59 -27.40 -20.17
N ARG A 97 -13.43 -26.89 -19.27
CA ARG A 97 -14.18 -27.73 -18.34
C ARG A 97 -15.22 -28.58 -19.06
N HIS A 98 -15.94 -28.01 -20.03
CA HIS A 98 -16.87 -28.76 -20.89
C HIS A 98 -16.15 -29.80 -21.77
N ALA A 99 -14.92 -29.52 -22.19
CA ALA A 99 -14.06 -30.48 -22.88
C ALA A 99 -13.48 -31.58 -21.97
N GLY A 100 -13.84 -31.61 -20.68
CA GLY A 100 -13.47 -32.66 -19.73
C GLY A 100 -12.16 -32.45 -18.98
N LEU A 101 -11.47 -31.32 -19.16
CA LEU A 101 -10.21 -31.06 -18.47
C LEU A 101 -10.41 -30.87 -16.97
N THR A 102 -9.40 -31.27 -16.20
CA THR A 102 -9.38 -31.09 -14.76
C THR A 102 -8.91 -29.67 -14.37
N PRO A 103 -9.34 -29.13 -13.22
CA PRO A 103 -8.90 -27.80 -12.78
C PRO A 103 -7.37 -27.59 -12.69
N PRO A 104 -6.55 -28.59 -12.34
CA PRO A 104 -5.09 -28.49 -12.42
C PRO A 104 -4.53 -28.33 -13.84
N GLU A 105 -5.13 -28.99 -14.83
CA GLU A 105 -4.71 -28.88 -16.24
C GLU A 105 -5.10 -27.51 -16.81
N ILE A 106 -6.33 -27.07 -16.52
CA ILE A 106 -6.82 -25.73 -16.88
C ILE A 106 -5.93 -24.63 -16.26
N SER A 107 -5.50 -24.83 -15.02
CA SER A 107 -4.59 -23.92 -14.32
C SER A 107 -3.25 -23.75 -15.05
N LYS A 108 -2.67 -24.86 -15.54
CA LYS A 108 -1.43 -24.84 -16.33
C LYS A 108 -1.62 -24.14 -17.69
N LEU A 109 -2.70 -24.46 -18.40
CA LEU A 109 -3.00 -23.90 -19.72
C LEU A 109 -3.25 -22.39 -19.68
N LEU A 110 -4.02 -21.92 -18.69
CA LEU A 110 -4.37 -20.50 -18.55
C LEU A 110 -3.30 -19.67 -17.81
N GLY A 111 -2.27 -20.31 -17.26
CA GLY A 111 -1.22 -19.65 -16.48
C GLY A 111 -1.74 -18.97 -15.20
N VAL A 112 -2.79 -19.51 -14.58
CA VAL A 112 -3.40 -18.97 -13.36
C VAL A 112 -3.40 -20.02 -12.25
N SER A 113 -3.52 -19.59 -10.99
CA SER A 113 -3.60 -20.54 -9.87
C SER A 113 -4.88 -21.38 -9.92
N ARG A 114 -4.84 -22.60 -9.37
CA ARG A 114 -6.04 -23.47 -9.26
C ARG A 114 -7.21 -22.75 -8.58
N ALA A 115 -6.95 -21.95 -7.55
CA ALA A 115 -7.96 -21.16 -6.86
C ALA A 115 -8.64 -20.13 -7.79
N THR A 116 -7.92 -19.60 -8.77
CA THR A 116 -8.47 -18.69 -9.78
C THR A 116 -9.33 -19.45 -10.79
N VAL A 117 -8.92 -20.67 -11.17
CA VAL A 117 -9.74 -21.55 -12.02
C VAL A 117 -11.08 -21.88 -11.35
N TYR A 118 -11.08 -22.29 -10.07
CA TYR A 118 -12.34 -22.54 -9.35
C TYR A 118 -13.24 -21.30 -9.31
N ARG A 119 -12.66 -20.11 -9.10
CA ARG A 119 -13.41 -18.85 -9.12
C ARG A 119 -14.01 -18.57 -10.50
N TYR A 120 -13.27 -18.86 -11.57
CA TYR A 120 -13.77 -18.69 -12.94
C TYR A 120 -14.91 -19.67 -13.24
N LEU A 121 -14.75 -20.94 -12.87
CA LEU A 121 -15.79 -21.95 -13.09
C LEU A 121 -17.07 -21.64 -12.32
N ALA A 122 -16.96 -21.11 -11.09
CA ALA A 122 -18.12 -20.66 -10.32
C ALA A 122 -18.91 -19.56 -11.06
N LEU A 123 -18.20 -18.59 -11.66
CA LEU A 123 -18.81 -17.50 -12.44
C LEU A 123 -19.51 -17.99 -13.72
N VAL A 124 -19.04 -19.08 -14.33
CA VAL A 124 -19.69 -19.69 -15.52
C VAL A 124 -20.98 -20.42 -15.14
N THR A 125 -21.00 -21.11 -14.00
CA THR A 125 -22.22 -21.80 -13.52
C THR A 125 -23.33 -20.85 -13.11
N ASP A 126 -22.99 -19.65 -12.61
CA ASP A 126 -23.99 -18.66 -12.20
C ASP A 126 -24.71 -18.07 -13.43
N GLU A 127 -24.03 -17.85 -14.56
CA GLU A 127 -24.66 -17.41 -15.83
C GLU A 127 -25.60 -18.45 -16.45
N ALA A 128 -25.34 -19.75 -16.25
CA ALA A 128 -26.17 -20.81 -16.84
C ALA A 128 -27.52 -21.01 -16.11
N ASN A 129 -27.67 -20.41 -14.92
CA ASN A 129 -28.85 -20.53 -14.05
C ASN A 129 -29.68 -19.23 -13.97
N GLU A 130 -29.30 -18.19 -14.71
CA GLU A 130 -30.02 -16.90 -14.84
C GLU A 130 -30.75 -16.84 -16.20
#